data_AF-A0A4Q6BIG4-F1
#
_entry.id   AF-A0A4Q6BIG4-F1
#
_cell.length_a   1.000
_cell.length_b   1.000
_cell.length_c   1.000
_cell.angle_alpha   90.00
_cell.angle_beta   90.00
_cell.angle_gamma   90.00
#
_symmetry.space_group_name_H-M   'P 1'
#
loop_
_entity.id
_entity.type
_entity.pdbx_description
1 polymer ?
#
loop_
_entity_poly.entity_id
_entity_poly.type
_entity_poly.pdbx_seq_one_letter_code
_entity_poly.pdbx_strand_id
1 'polypeptide(L)'
;MKALRVWDELLFAARREGLVISTEQAAAALRALLIVGLEDPWVIREALAAVLVRSAAERSLFERTFREHFRPGLRGRTIWERLEAAGLSATERSVVADWLRAHDTE
;
A
#
# COMPACT_ATOMS: atom_id res chain seq x y z
N MET A 1 13.44 -9.51 -0.24
CA MET A 1 12.39 -9.31 0.80
C MET A 1 11.69 -7.94 0.77
N LYS A 2 12.26 -6.86 0.19
CA LYS A 2 11.65 -5.50 0.22
C LYS A 2 10.44 -5.28 -0.72
N ALA A 3 10.40 -5.95 -1.87
CA ALA A 3 9.37 -5.73 -2.90
C ALA A 3 7.99 -6.28 -2.51
N LEU A 4 7.94 -7.46 -1.90
CA LEU A 4 6.70 -8.08 -1.40
C LEU A 4 5.99 -7.22 -0.36
N ARG A 5 6.74 -6.54 0.52
CA ARG A 5 6.19 -5.63 1.51
C ARG A 5 5.57 -4.38 0.89
N VAL A 6 6.26 -3.75 -0.06
CA VAL A 6 5.73 -2.58 -0.79
C VAL A 6 4.43 -2.96 -1.53
N TRP A 7 4.41 -4.15 -2.11
CA TRP A 7 3.23 -4.69 -2.77
C TRP A 7 2.05 -4.90 -1.81
N ASP A 8 2.30 -5.56 -0.69
CA ASP A 8 1.26 -5.83 0.31
C ASP A 8 0.70 -4.53 0.91
N GLU A 9 1.57 -3.55 1.18
CA GLU A 9 1.15 -2.22 1.66
C GLU A 9 0.30 -1.46 0.61
N LEU A 10 0.59 -1.60 -0.68
CA LEU A 10 -0.23 -1.02 -1.75
C LEU A 10 -1.60 -1.69 -1.82
N LEU A 11 -1.65 -3.03 -1.78
CA LEU A 11 -2.92 -3.77 -1.78
C LEU A 11 -3.77 -3.47 -0.55
N PHE A 12 -3.13 -3.35 0.61
CA PHE A 12 -3.78 -2.95 1.85
C PHE A 12 -4.38 -1.54 1.70
N ALA A 13 -3.61 -0.58 1.19
CA ALA A 13 -4.10 0.77 0.95
C ALA A 13 -5.30 0.78 -0.02
N ALA A 14 -5.21 0.05 -1.13
CA ALA A 14 -6.29 -0.05 -2.11
C ALA A 14 -7.58 -0.63 -1.52
N ARG A 15 -7.46 -1.70 -0.70
CA ARG A 15 -8.60 -2.28 0.01
C ARG A 15 -9.22 -1.30 1.01
N ARG A 16 -8.38 -0.59 1.77
CA ARG A 16 -8.83 0.41 2.74
C ARG A 16 -9.60 1.56 2.09
N GLU A 17 -9.19 1.98 0.90
CA GLU A 17 -9.88 3.01 0.12
C GLU A 17 -11.17 2.50 -0.55
N GLY A 18 -11.43 1.18 -0.53
CA GLY A 18 -12.69 0.58 -0.97
C GLY A 18 -12.60 -0.36 -2.17
N LEU A 19 -11.40 -0.67 -2.69
CA LEU A 19 -11.27 -1.69 -3.73
C LEU A 19 -11.51 -3.09 -3.16
N VAL A 20 -12.40 -3.85 -3.78
CA VAL A 20 -12.57 -5.27 -3.47
C VAL A 20 -11.58 -6.08 -4.31
N ILE A 21 -10.50 -6.54 -3.67
CA ILE A 21 -9.41 -7.29 -4.31
C ILE A 21 -9.36 -8.71 -3.75
N SER A 22 -9.70 -9.69 -4.59
CA SER A 22 -9.57 -11.12 -4.23
C SER A 22 -8.10 -11.58 -4.18
N THR A 23 -7.85 -12.72 -3.55
CA THR A 23 -6.52 -13.35 -3.54
C THR A 23 -6.03 -13.66 -4.96
N GLU A 24 -6.93 -14.08 -5.84
CA GLU A 24 -6.61 -14.37 -7.25
C GLU A 24 -6.20 -13.11 -8.01
N GLN A 25 -6.89 -11.99 -7.80
CA GLN A 25 -6.51 -10.70 -8.38
C GLN A 25 -5.16 -10.23 -7.86
N ALA A 26 -4.89 -10.41 -6.56
CA ALA A 26 -3.59 -10.07 -5.98
C ALA A 26 -2.44 -10.90 -6.61
N ALA A 27 -2.66 -12.20 -6.82
CA ALA A 27 -1.69 -13.06 -7.50
C ALA A 27 -1.52 -12.69 -8.98
N ALA A 28 -2.62 -12.42 -9.69
CA ALA A 28 -2.60 -12.01 -11.09
C ALA A 28 -1.89 -10.66 -11.29
N ALA A 29 -2.06 -9.71 -10.37
CA ALA A 29 -1.39 -8.44 -10.43
C ALA A 29 0.13 -8.57 -10.21
N LEU A 30 0.56 -9.46 -9.31
CA LEU A 30 1.99 -9.80 -9.18
C LEU A 30 2.56 -10.39 -10.48
N ARG A 31 1.81 -11.27 -11.15
CA ARG A 31 2.22 -11.82 -12.46
C ARG A 31 2.30 -10.73 -13.53
N ALA A 32 1.36 -9.79 -13.54
CA ALA A 32 1.40 -8.65 -14.46
C ALA A 32 2.66 -7.80 -14.25
N LEU A 33 3.05 -7.53 -13.00
CA LEU A 33 4.29 -6.82 -12.67
C LEU A 33 5.54 -7.56 -13.16
N LEU A 34 5.57 -8.89 -13.04
CA LEU A 34 6.69 -9.70 -13.54
C LEU A 34 6.81 -9.65 -15.07
N ILE A 35 5.70 -9.45 -15.78
CA ILE A 35 5.70 -9.34 -17.25
C ILE A 35 6.17 -7.97 -17.70
N VAL A 36 5.69 -6.90 -17.06
CA VAL A 36 5.92 -5.52 -17.52
C VAL A 36 7.19 -4.88 -16.95
N GLY A 37 7.78 -5.49 -15.92
CA GLY A 37 8.93 -4.92 -15.22
C GLY A 37 8.55 -3.82 -14.22
N LEU A 38 9.57 -3.16 -13.65
CA LEU A 38 9.42 -2.14 -12.60
C LEU A 38 10.09 -0.79 -12.95
N GLU A 39 10.39 -0.57 -14.22
CA GLU A 39 11.17 0.56 -14.71
C GLU A 39 10.30 1.81 -14.93
N ASP A 40 9.09 1.62 -15.45
CA ASP A 40 8.16 2.70 -15.78
C ASP A 40 6.93 2.72 -14.86
N PRO A 41 6.80 3.73 -13.98
CA PRO A 41 5.64 3.89 -13.09
C PRO A 41 4.30 3.94 -13.81
N TRP A 42 4.25 4.45 -15.04
CA TRP A 42 3.02 4.49 -15.84
C TRP A 42 2.61 3.10 -16.28
N VAL A 43 3.55 2.32 -16.83
CA VAL A 43 3.30 0.93 -17.28
C VAL A 43 2.88 0.05 -16.10
N ILE A 44 3.56 0.18 -14.95
CA ILE A 44 3.21 -0.52 -13.70
C ILE A 44 1.76 -0.22 -13.30
N ARG A 45 1.38 1.07 -13.28
CA ARG A 45 0.04 1.50 -12.89
C ARG A 45 -1.02 0.93 -13.82
N GLU A 46 -0.80 0.97 -15.14
CA GLU A 46 -1.74 0.43 -16.11
C GLU A 46 -1.88 -1.09 -16.00
N ALA A 47 -0.77 -1.82 -15.85
CA ALA A 47 -0.78 -3.27 -15.68
C ALA A 47 -1.55 -3.70 -14.43
N LEU A 48 -1.37 -2.96 -13.32
CA LEU A 48 -2.11 -3.20 -12.09
C LEU A 48 -3.59 -2.85 -12.23
N ALA A 49 -3.91 -1.70 -12.83
CA ALA A 49 -5.29 -1.30 -13.04
C ALA A 49 -6.04 -2.31 -13.91
N ALA A 50 -5.39 -2.86 -14.94
CA ALA A 50 -5.98 -3.88 -15.81
C ALA A 50 -6.44 -5.14 -15.08
N VAL A 51 -5.84 -5.45 -13.92
CA VAL A 51 -6.18 -6.65 -13.12
C VAL A 51 -7.08 -6.31 -11.93
N LEU A 52 -6.84 -5.18 -11.28
CA LEU A 52 -7.45 -4.83 -9.99
C LEU A 52 -8.77 -4.07 -10.15
N VAL A 53 -8.99 -3.40 -11.28
CA VAL A 53 -10.11 -2.48 -11.49
C VAL A 53 -11.15 -3.12 -12.42
N ARG A 54 -12.42 -3.06 -12.04
CA ARG A 54 -13.55 -3.60 -12.82
C ARG A 54 -14.54 -2.52 -13.25
N SER A 55 -14.37 -1.28 -12.79
CA SER A 55 -15.25 -0.15 -13.14
C SER A 55 -14.49 1.16 -13.24
N ALA A 56 -15.09 2.16 -13.90
CA ALA A 56 -14.54 3.50 -13.98
C ALA A 56 -14.40 4.17 -12.60
N ALA A 57 -15.31 3.88 -11.65
CA ALA A 57 -15.22 4.39 -10.29
C ALA A 57 -14.02 3.80 -9.53
N GLU A 58 -13.84 2.48 -9.60
CA GLU A 58 -12.66 1.80 -9.04
C GLU A 58 -11.37 2.28 -9.71
N ARG A 59 -11.41 2.68 -10.99
CA ARG A 59 -10.25 3.23 -11.71
C ARG A 59 -9.77 4.53 -11.06
N SER A 60 -10.67 5.48 -10.87
CA SER A 60 -10.33 6.76 -10.24
C SER A 60 -9.83 6.58 -8.81
N LEU A 61 -10.41 5.62 -8.08
CA LEU A 61 -9.99 5.27 -6.73
C LEU A 61 -8.57 4.70 -6.72
N PHE A 62 -8.31 3.69 -7.56
CA PHE A 62 -7.00 3.05 -7.71
C PHE A 62 -5.91 4.05 -8.08
N GLU A 63 -6.16 4.92 -9.06
CA GLU A 63 -5.17 5.90 -9.50
C GLU A 63 -4.79 6.89 -8.40
N ARG A 64 -5.77 7.31 -7.59
CA ARG A 64 -5.54 8.16 -6.43
C ARG A 64 -4.69 7.43 -5.39
N THR A 65 -5.08 6.21 -5.01
CA THR A 65 -4.34 5.40 -4.03
C THR A 65 -2.91 5.11 -4.49
N PHE A 66 -2.73 4.76 -5.77
CA PHE A 66 -1.41 4.48 -6.34
C PHE A 66 -0.51 5.72 -6.26
N ARG A 67 -1.00 6.87 -6.71
CA ARG A 67 -0.27 8.14 -6.66
C ARG A 67 0.10 8.54 -5.23
N GLU A 68 -0.81 8.36 -4.29
CA GLU A 68 -0.57 8.66 -2.87
C GLU A 68 0.46 7.70 -2.27
N HIS A 69 0.34 6.39 -2.53
CA HIS A 69 1.26 5.38 -2.03
C HIS A 69 2.70 5.62 -2.52
N PHE A 70 2.87 5.99 -3.79
CA PHE A 70 4.19 6.26 -4.39
C PHE A 70 4.60 7.74 -4.33
N ARG A 71 3.86 8.60 -3.62
CA ARG A 71 4.19 10.03 -3.56
C ARG A 71 5.59 10.23 -2.98
N PRO A 72 6.48 10.96 -3.69
CA PRO A 72 7.80 11.33 -3.16
C PRO A 72 7.67 12.02 -1.79
N GLY A 73 8.54 11.67 -0.84
CA GLY A 73 8.52 12.22 0.52
C GLY A 73 7.66 11.48 1.56
N LEU A 74 6.95 10.41 1.17
CA LEU A 74 6.38 9.45 2.13
C LEU A 74 7.35 8.30 2.47
N ARG A 75 8.22 7.92 1.52
CA ARG A 75 9.34 7.01 1.74
C ARG A 75 10.41 7.72 2.57
N GLY A 76 10.29 7.60 3.89
CA GLY A 76 11.08 8.35 4.87
C GLY A 76 10.33 8.56 6.17
N ARG A 77 8.99 8.43 6.15
CA ARG A 77 8.19 8.47 7.37
C ARG A 77 8.32 7.17 8.14
N THR A 78 8.92 7.24 9.31
CA THR A 78 8.86 6.23 10.35
C THR A 78 7.40 5.82 10.62
N ILE A 79 7.19 4.64 11.21
CA ILE A 79 5.86 4.20 11.65
C ILE A 79 5.18 5.28 12.51
N TRP A 80 5.96 6.02 13.32
CA TRP A 80 5.49 7.09 14.19
C TRP A 80 4.96 8.30 13.44
N GLU A 81 5.65 8.74 12.39
CA GLU A 81 5.21 9.85 11.53
C GLU A 81 3.96 9.49 10.71
N ARG A 82 3.76 8.19 10.41
CA ARG A 82 2.54 7.70 9.79
C ARG A 82 1.37 7.68 10.77
N LEU A 83 1.59 7.23 11.99
CA LEU A 83 0.58 7.24 13.06
C LEU A 83 0.17 8.66 13.43
N GLU A 84 1.13 9.59 13.47
CA GLU A 84 0.85 11.01 13.69
C GLU A 84 -0.01 11.61 12.58
N ALA A 85 0.35 11.36 11.31
CA ALA A 85 -0.42 11.83 10.17
C ALA A 85 -1.84 11.23 10.11
N ALA A 86 -2.06 10.08 10.76
CA ALA A 86 -3.38 9.46 10.92
C ALA A 86 -4.20 10.04 12.09
N GLY A 87 -3.65 11.03 12.82
CA GLY A 87 -4.34 11.73 13.91
C GLY A 87 -4.13 11.12 15.29
N LEU A 88 -3.23 10.14 15.46
CA LEU A 88 -2.94 9.59 16.78
C LEU A 88 -2.19 10.60 17.65
N SER A 89 -2.71 10.81 18.85
CA SER A 89 -2.11 11.64 19.88
C SER A 89 -0.74 11.09 20.33
N ALA A 90 0.04 11.93 21.01
CA ALA A 90 1.30 11.49 21.60
C ALA A 90 1.11 10.36 22.63
N THR A 91 0.01 10.38 23.39
CA THR A 91 -0.33 9.37 24.38
C THR A 91 -0.64 8.02 23.73
N GLU A 92 -1.48 8.00 22.69
CA GLU A 92 -1.80 6.76 21.94
C GLU A 92 -0.54 6.16 21.30
N ARG A 93 0.34 7.00 20.75
CA ARG A 93 1.64 6.55 20.21
C ARG A 93 2.55 5.95 21.28
N SER A 94 2.55 6.50 22.50
CA SER A 94 3.30 5.93 23.63
C SER A 94 2.82 4.52 23.99
N VAL A 95 1.50 4.32 24.07
CA VAL A 95 0.89 3.01 24.36
C VAL A 95 1.30 1.97 23.31
N VAL A 96 1.27 2.33 22.02
CA VAL A 96 1.72 1.44 20.95
C VAL A 96 3.21 1.13 21.07
N ALA A 97 4.04 2.10 21.46
CA ALA A 97 5.48 1.90 21.63
C ALA A 97 5.80 0.95 22.79
N ASP A 98 5.06 1.08 23.89
CA ASP A 98 5.18 0.20 25.05
C ASP A 98 4.71 -1.22 24.71
N TRP A 99 3.61 -1.35 23.96
CA TRP A 99 3.11 -2.65 23.51
C TRP A 99 4.10 -3.36 22.59
N LEU A 100 4.67 -2.67 21.59
CA LEU A 100 5.68 -3.24 20.69
C LEU A 100 6.92 -3.68 21.46
N ARG A 101 7.44 -2.84 22.37
CA ARG A 101 8.59 -3.18 23.21
C ARG A 101 8.35 -4.41 24.09
N ALA A 102 7.13 -4.60 24.57
CA ALA A 102 6.76 -5.76 25.39
C ALA A 102 6.65 -7.07 24.59
N HIS A 103 6.54 -7.00 23.26
CA HIS A 103 6.30 -8.16 22.39
C HIS A 103 7.37 -8.34 21.31
N ASP A 104 8.47 -7.56 21.32
CA ASP A 104 9.61 -7.67 20.39
C ASP A 104 10.66 -8.73 20.82
N THR A 105 10.34 -9.58 21.81
CA THR A 105 11.18 -10.70 22.27
C THR A 105 10.53 -12.05 22.01
N GLU A 106 10.38 -12.43 20.73
CA GLU A 106 10.24 -13.79 20.21
C GLU A 106 10.90 -13.88 18.83
#